data_AF-A0A4Q8K5F1-F1
#
_entry.id   AF-A0A4Q8K5F1-F1
#
_cell.length_a   1.000
_cell.length_b   1.000
_cell.length_c   1.000
_cell.angle_alpha   90.00
_cell.angle_beta   90.00
_cell.angle_gamma   90.00
#
_symmetry.space_group_name_H-M   'P 1'
#
loop_
_entity.id
_entity.type
_entity.pdbx_description
1 polymer ?
#
loop_
_entity_poly.entity_id
_entity_poly.type
_entity_poly.pdbx_seq_one_letter_code
_entity_poly.pdbx_strand_id
1 'polypeptide(L)'
;MWKTVGFILLFCAVVYADDEKSDCEQDRERRLNATDVGPLHLVPECEENGDYAALQCYAHGWCVCYRRNGDPINSASSKTKACKCIREKDDANIKGGGFKPKCSKDGTYYKRQCIEHDCWCVDKDGVATSEVQSKYDIDCD
;
A
#
# COMPACT_ATOMS: atom_id res chain seq x y z
N MET A 1 0.49 -11.76 67.96
CA MET A 1 0.26 -10.39 67.42
C MET A 1 1.51 -10.05 66.62
N TRP A 2 1.54 -9.87 65.30
CA TRP A 2 0.57 -9.36 64.33
C TRP A 2 0.38 -10.34 63.16
N LYS A 3 -0.78 -10.18 62.54
CA LYS A 3 -1.51 -11.05 61.62
C LYS A 3 -0.89 -11.13 60.21
N THR A 4 -1.17 -12.25 59.55
CA THR A 4 -1.13 -12.47 58.10
C THR A 4 -1.62 -11.25 57.31
N VAL A 5 -0.78 -10.74 56.41
CA VAL A 5 -1.23 -10.01 55.23
C VAL A 5 -0.80 -10.83 54.03
N GLY A 6 -1.74 -11.61 53.50
CA GLY A 6 -1.58 -12.27 52.22
C GLY A 6 -1.43 -11.21 51.14
N PHE A 7 -0.24 -11.11 50.58
CA PHE A 7 -0.08 -10.52 49.26
C PHE A 7 -0.43 -11.62 48.26
N ILE A 8 -1.70 -11.62 47.86
CA ILE A 8 -2.12 -12.27 46.62
C ILE A 8 -1.18 -11.74 45.55
N LEU A 9 -0.27 -12.58 45.07
CA LEU A 9 0.49 -12.34 43.85
C LEU A 9 -0.50 -12.41 42.69
N LEU A 10 -1.31 -11.37 42.58
CA LEU A 10 -1.93 -10.94 41.35
C LEU A 10 -0.78 -10.39 40.51
N PHE A 11 0.02 -11.30 39.96
CA PHE A 11 0.67 -11.05 38.69
C PHE A 11 -0.48 -10.80 37.72
N CYS A 12 -0.97 -9.56 37.68
CA CYS A 12 -1.54 -9.03 36.46
C CYS A 12 -0.47 -9.33 35.42
N ALA A 13 -0.71 -10.37 34.62
CA ALA A 13 0.02 -10.57 33.39
C ALA A 13 -0.20 -9.27 32.63
N VAL A 14 0.75 -8.35 32.75
CA VAL A 14 0.94 -7.31 31.76
C VAL A 14 1.25 -8.13 30.53
N VAL A 15 0.22 -8.36 29.72
CA VAL A 15 0.37 -8.85 28.36
C VAL A 15 1.13 -7.75 27.66
N TYR A 16 2.46 -7.81 27.78
CA TYR A 16 3.35 -7.08 26.89
C TYR A 16 3.05 -7.68 25.52
N ALA A 17 2.23 -6.98 24.72
CA ALA A 17 2.23 -7.19 23.30
C ALA A 17 3.65 -6.82 22.86
N ASP A 18 4.49 -7.82 22.62
CA ASP A 18 5.75 -7.59 21.93
C ASP A 18 5.33 -7.07 20.55
N ASP A 19 5.73 -5.84 20.23
CA ASP A 19 5.49 -5.22 18.94
C ASP A 19 6.38 -5.94 17.91
N GLU A 20 5.91 -7.09 17.43
CA GLU A 20 6.61 -7.87 16.43
C GLU A 20 6.62 -7.05 15.13
N LYS A 21 7.78 -6.46 14.84
CA LYS A 21 7.99 -5.65 13.63
C LYS A 21 7.51 -6.39 12.39
N SER A 22 6.80 -5.70 11.51
CA SER A 22 6.35 -6.30 10.25
C SER A 22 7.52 -6.67 9.33
N ASP A 23 7.24 -7.52 8.33
CA ASP A 23 8.23 -7.85 7.29
C ASP A 23 8.80 -6.60 6.60
N CYS A 24 7.96 -5.58 6.37
CA CYS A 24 8.38 -4.31 5.80
C CYS A 24 9.31 -3.54 6.74
N GLU A 25 8.96 -3.44 8.01
CA GLU A 25 9.73 -2.70 9.01
C GLU A 25 11.10 -3.35 9.25
N GLN A 26 11.14 -4.68 9.30
CA GLN A 26 12.39 -5.43 9.39
C GLN A 26 13.26 -5.23 8.14
N ASP A 27 12.69 -5.26 6.93
CA ASP A 27 13.46 -4.98 5.69
C ASP A 27 13.96 -3.53 5.66
N ARG A 28 13.12 -2.58 6.06
CA ARG A 28 13.47 -1.17 6.17
C ARG A 28 14.68 -0.96 7.07
N GLU A 29 14.66 -1.52 8.29
CA GLU A 29 15.76 -1.42 9.24
C GLU A 29 17.04 -2.06 8.70
N ARG A 30 16.93 -3.27 8.13
CA ARG A 30 18.08 -3.97 7.52
C ARG A 30 18.75 -3.11 6.46
N ARG A 31 17.97 -2.46 5.59
CA ARG A 31 18.51 -1.64 4.49
C ARG A 31 19.03 -0.30 4.95
N LEU A 32 18.46 0.29 6.01
CA LEU A 32 19.00 1.50 6.64
C LEU A 32 20.37 1.25 7.29
N ASN A 33 20.55 0.07 7.87
CA ASN A 33 21.79 -0.31 8.55
C ASN A 33 22.83 -0.94 7.61
N ALA A 34 22.56 -1.01 6.31
CA ALA A 34 23.51 -1.55 5.33
C ALA A 34 24.67 -0.57 5.13
N THR A 35 25.91 -1.08 5.26
CA THR A 35 27.13 -0.27 5.13
C THR A 35 27.60 -0.09 3.69
N ASP A 36 27.22 -1.02 2.80
CA ASP A 36 27.52 -0.95 1.37
C ASP A 36 26.20 -0.77 0.60
N VAL A 37 26.03 0.41 0.02
CA VAL A 37 24.80 0.81 -0.68
C VAL A 37 25.12 1.09 -2.14
N GLY A 38 24.72 0.16 -3.01
CA GLY A 38 24.83 0.34 -4.45
C GLY A 38 23.83 1.38 -5.00
N PRO A 39 23.95 1.76 -6.29
CA PRO A 39 23.05 2.74 -6.91
C PRO A 39 21.58 2.29 -7.00
N LEU A 40 21.32 0.99 -6.83
CA LEU A 40 19.98 0.39 -6.76
C LEU A 40 19.53 0.15 -5.30
N HIS A 41 20.15 0.80 -4.33
CA HIS A 41 19.70 0.73 -2.94
C HIS A 41 18.37 1.46 -2.79
N LEU A 42 17.36 0.72 -2.32
CA LEU A 42 16.02 1.20 -2.04
C LEU A 42 15.68 0.81 -0.61
N VAL A 43 15.39 1.78 0.24
CA VAL A 43 14.85 1.56 1.58
C VAL A 43 13.33 1.59 1.47
N PRO A 44 12.60 0.50 1.79
CA PRO A 44 11.16 0.49 1.64
C PRO A 44 10.46 1.45 2.60
N GLU A 45 9.38 2.06 2.12
CA GLU A 45 8.37 2.72 2.93
C GLU A 45 7.30 1.70 3.35
N CYS A 46 6.85 1.80 4.60
CA CYS A 46 5.83 0.92 5.16
C CYS A 46 4.56 1.72 5.47
N GLU A 47 3.41 1.09 5.25
CA GLU A 47 2.11 1.60 5.69
C GLU A 47 1.94 1.35 7.20
N GLU A 48 1.00 2.06 7.85
CA GLU A 48 0.77 1.96 9.30
C GLU A 48 0.35 0.55 9.76
N ASN A 49 -0.20 -0.26 8.85
CA ASN A 49 -0.57 -1.64 9.11
C ASN A 49 0.59 -2.63 8.94
N GLY A 50 1.80 -2.13 8.66
CA GLY A 50 3.01 -2.93 8.45
C GLY A 50 3.21 -3.44 7.02
N ASP A 51 2.28 -3.21 6.09
CA ASP A 51 2.46 -3.58 4.68
C ASP A 51 3.52 -2.69 4.00
N TYR A 52 4.08 -3.18 2.89
CA TYR A 52 4.87 -2.33 2.01
C TYR A 52 3.97 -1.28 1.34
N ALA A 53 4.37 -0.01 1.42
CA ALA A 53 3.70 1.07 0.73
C ALA A 53 3.66 0.80 -0.79
N ALA A 54 2.53 1.16 -1.41
CA ALA A 54 2.30 0.85 -2.83
C ALA A 54 3.38 1.43 -3.76
N LEU A 55 3.85 2.64 -3.45
CA LEU A 55 4.83 3.38 -4.22
C LEU A 55 6.16 3.33 -3.48
N GLN A 56 7.18 2.78 -4.11
CA GLN A 56 8.54 2.73 -3.55
C GLN A 56 9.49 3.48 -4.47
N CYS A 57 10.30 4.37 -3.93
CA CYS A 57 11.17 5.24 -4.72
C CYS A 57 12.64 5.10 -4.34
N TYR A 58 13.50 5.04 -5.35
CA TYR A 58 14.94 5.15 -5.18
C TYR A 58 15.31 6.62 -4.92
N ALA A 59 16.46 6.85 -4.28
CA ALA A 59 16.95 8.21 -3.99
C ALA A 59 17.11 9.09 -5.26
N HIS A 60 17.38 8.46 -6.41
CA HIS A 60 17.48 9.15 -7.71
C HIS A 60 16.12 9.41 -8.40
N GLY A 61 15.00 9.18 -7.70
CA GLY A 61 13.66 9.58 -8.13
C GLY A 61 12.97 8.64 -9.12
N TRP A 62 13.48 7.43 -9.34
CA TRP A 62 12.69 6.41 -10.04
C TRP A 62 11.82 5.70 -9.01
N CYS A 63 10.60 5.35 -9.39
CA CYS A 63 9.69 4.65 -8.50
C CYS A 63 9.13 3.38 -9.15
N VAL A 64 8.79 2.43 -8.29
CA VAL A 64 8.28 1.09 -8.62
C VAL A 64 7.06 0.81 -7.75
N CYS A 65 6.06 0.13 -8.32
CA CYS A 65 4.87 -0.25 -7.58
C CYS A 65 5.06 -1.60 -6.89
N TYR A 66 4.74 -1.68 -5.60
CA TYR A 66 4.88 -2.89 -4.79
C TYR A 66 3.51 -3.47 -4.43
N ARG A 67 3.46 -4.79 -4.26
CA ARG A 67 2.40 -5.50 -3.56
C ARG A 67 2.57 -5.31 -2.05
N ARG A 68 1.53 -5.62 -1.27
CA ARG A 68 1.56 -5.54 0.20
C ARG A 68 2.66 -6.39 0.84
N ASN A 69 3.02 -7.51 0.21
CA ASN A 69 4.07 -8.42 0.64
C ASN A 69 5.50 -8.02 0.23
N GLY A 70 5.67 -6.90 -0.48
CA GLY A 70 6.98 -6.43 -0.94
C GLY A 70 7.39 -6.84 -2.36
N ASP A 71 6.57 -7.63 -3.07
CA ASP A 71 6.89 -8.00 -4.45
C ASP A 71 6.69 -6.82 -5.42
N PRO A 72 7.64 -6.56 -6.34
CA PRO A 72 7.45 -5.55 -7.37
C PRO A 72 6.41 -5.98 -8.42
N ILE A 73 5.50 -5.06 -8.74
CA ILE A 73 4.45 -5.25 -9.77
C ILE A 73 4.99 -4.88 -11.16
N ASN A 74 5.84 -3.86 -11.25
CA ASN A 74 6.39 -3.35 -12.51
C ASN A 74 7.88 -2.99 -12.40
N SER A 75 8.49 -2.62 -13.53
CA SER A 75 9.84 -2.06 -13.53
C SER A 75 9.84 -0.63 -13.00
N ALA A 76 10.94 -0.24 -12.35
CA ALA A 76 11.15 1.12 -11.90
C ALA A 76 11.13 2.12 -13.07
N SER A 77 10.52 3.28 -12.86
CA SER A 77 10.45 4.36 -13.85
C SER A 77 10.44 5.73 -13.18
N SER A 78 11.10 6.71 -13.80
CA SER A 78 10.99 8.13 -13.42
C SER A 78 9.61 8.73 -13.67
N LYS A 79 8.74 8.02 -14.41
CA LYS A 79 7.38 8.48 -14.73
C LYS A 79 6.34 7.98 -13.73
N THR A 80 6.67 7.01 -12.88
CA THR A 80 5.75 6.48 -11.86
C THR A 80 5.54 7.52 -10.77
N LYS A 81 4.31 7.96 -10.57
CA LYS A 81 3.93 8.98 -9.57
C LYS A 81 2.97 8.45 -8.52
N ALA A 82 2.19 7.43 -8.85
CA ALA A 82 1.25 6.79 -7.94
C ALA A 82 1.18 5.30 -8.25
N CYS A 83 0.80 4.51 -7.25
CA CYS A 83 0.71 3.06 -7.40
C CYS A 83 -0.58 2.46 -6.87
N LYS A 84 -1.49 3.24 -6.28
CA LYS A 84 -2.75 2.75 -5.73
C LYS A 84 -3.59 2.03 -6.80
N CYS A 85 -3.83 2.69 -7.95
CA CYS A 85 -4.58 2.10 -9.06
C CYS A 85 -3.90 0.84 -9.61
N ILE A 86 -2.57 0.88 -9.75
CA ILE A 86 -1.79 -0.26 -10.27
C ILE A 86 -1.88 -1.46 -9.32
N ARG A 87 -1.78 -1.23 -8.01
CA ARG A 87 -1.88 -2.26 -6.96
C ARG A 87 -3.29 -2.86 -6.93
N GLU A 88 -4.34 -2.05 -6.98
CA GLU A 88 -5.73 -2.55 -7.05
C GLU A 88 -6.00 -3.37 -8.30
N LYS A 89 -5.47 -2.95 -9.46
CA LYS A 89 -5.58 -3.71 -10.70
C LYS A 89 -4.85 -5.06 -10.62
N ASP A 90 -3.66 -5.08 -10.02
CA ASP A 90 -2.89 -6.32 -9.79
C ASP A 90 -3.63 -7.26 -8.83
N ASP A 91 -4.14 -6.75 -7.71
CA ASP A 91 -4.96 -7.49 -6.75
C ASP A 91 -6.17 -8.15 -7.43
N ALA A 92 -6.90 -7.40 -8.27
CA ALA A 92 -8.05 -7.91 -9.01
C ALA A 92 -7.67 -8.96 -10.07
N ASN A 93 -6.47 -8.86 -10.65
CA ASN A 93 -5.95 -9.88 -11.55
C ASN A 93 -5.62 -11.18 -10.81
N ILE A 94 -4.97 -11.08 -9.65
CA ILE A 94 -4.59 -12.24 -8.81
C ILE A 94 -5.83 -12.96 -8.29
N LYS A 95 -6.82 -12.21 -7.81
CA LYS A 95 -8.09 -12.77 -7.31
C LYS A 95 -8.93 -13.41 -8.42
N GLY A 96 -8.65 -13.11 -9.69
CA GLY A 96 -9.39 -13.65 -10.83
C GLY A 96 -10.82 -13.11 -10.99
N GLY A 97 -11.16 -12.00 -10.31
CA GLY A 97 -12.50 -11.42 -10.31
C GLY A 97 -12.56 -10.03 -9.68
N GLY A 98 -13.68 -9.34 -9.89
CA GLY A 98 -13.89 -7.97 -9.42
C GLY A 98 -13.56 -6.89 -10.46
N PHE A 99 -13.83 -5.65 -10.09
CA PHE A 99 -13.56 -4.49 -10.93
C PHE A 99 -12.05 -4.26 -11.09
N LYS A 100 -11.60 -4.07 -12.33
CA LYS A 100 -10.21 -3.76 -12.66
C LYS A 100 -10.11 -2.29 -13.06
N PRO A 101 -9.55 -1.42 -12.20
CA PRO A 101 -9.51 0.01 -12.50
C PRO A 101 -8.60 0.29 -13.69
N LYS A 102 -8.98 1.31 -14.46
CA LYS A 102 -8.18 1.85 -15.56
C LYS A 102 -7.18 2.86 -15.00
N CYS A 103 -5.90 2.58 -15.19
CA CYS A 103 -4.80 3.42 -14.70
C CYS A 103 -4.04 4.10 -15.84
N SER A 104 -3.61 5.33 -15.59
CA SER A 104 -2.65 6.07 -16.41
C SER A 104 -1.26 5.44 -16.35
N LYS A 105 -0.37 5.83 -17.26
CA LYS A 105 1.01 5.31 -17.34
C LYS A 105 1.88 5.70 -16.14
N ASP A 106 1.58 6.81 -15.48
CA ASP A 106 2.21 7.23 -14.23
C ASP A 106 1.58 6.59 -12.99
N GLY A 107 0.59 5.71 -13.20
CA GLY A 107 -0.06 4.89 -12.19
C GLY A 107 -1.17 5.58 -11.40
N THR A 108 -1.55 6.81 -11.76
CA THR A 108 -2.79 7.43 -11.28
C THR A 108 -4.00 6.76 -11.89
N TYR A 109 -5.18 6.99 -11.33
CA TYR A 109 -6.44 6.61 -11.97
C TYR A 109 -6.68 7.47 -13.22
N TYR A 110 -7.28 6.87 -14.25
CA TYR A 110 -8.04 7.69 -15.20
C TYR A 110 -9.28 8.22 -14.49
N LYS A 111 -9.60 9.51 -14.65
CA LYS A 111 -10.78 10.10 -14.00
C LYS A 111 -12.07 9.34 -14.35
N ARG A 112 -12.23 8.92 -15.61
CA ARG A 112 -13.37 8.09 -16.03
C ARG A 112 -13.04 6.60 -15.86
N GLN A 113 -13.82 5.93 -15.03
CA GLN A 113 -13.81 4.48 -14.83
C GLN A 113 -15.08 3.88 -15.44
N CYS A 114 -14.98 2.65 -15.96
CA CYS A 114 -16.10 2.01 -16.64
C CYS A 114 -16.11 0.49 -16.43
N ILE A 115 -17.30 -0.07 -16.28
CA ILE A 115 -17.60 -1.50 -16.41
C ILE A 115 -18.57 -1.63 -17.58
N GLU A 116 -18.12 -2.27 -18.67
CA GLU A 116 -18.89 -2.41 -19.91
C GLU A 116 -19.41 -1.06 -20.46
N HIS A 117 -20.68 -0.74 -20.19
CA HIS A 117 -21.36 0.48 -20.65
C HIS A 117 -21.62 1.50 -19.53
N ASP A 118 -21.40 1.11 -18.29
CA ASP A 118 -21.63 1.91 -17.10
C ASP A 118 -20.31 2.55 -16.66
N CYS A 119 -20.30 3.87 -16.54
CA CYS A 119 -19.12 4.65 -16.21
C CYS A 119 -19.40 5.62 -15.06
N TRP A 120 -18.35 5.96 -14.32
CA TRP A 120 -18.36 6.94 -13.24
C TRP A 120 -17.04 7.72 -13.21
N CYS A 121 -17.06 8.90 -12.62
CA CYS A 121 -15.86 9.69 -12.37
C CYS A 121 -15.24 9.30 -11.02
N VAL A 122 -13.91 9.34 -10.95
CA VAL A 122 -13.14 9.13 -9.72
C VAL A 122 -12.13 10.25 -9.48
N ASP A 123 -11.80 10.48 -8.22
CA ASP A 123 -10.72 11.36 -7.80
C ASP A 123 -9.33 10.68 -7.90
N LYS A 124 -8.30 11.37 -7.39
CA LYS A 124 -6.91 10.87 -7.37
C LYS A 124 -6.73 9.59 -6.54
N ASP A 125 -7.62 9.34 -5.59
CA ASP A 125 -7.59 8.19 -4.69
C ASP A 125 -8.52 7.06 -5.19
N GLY A 126 -9.17 7.24 -6.34
CA GLY A 126 -10.07 6.25 -6.94
C GLY A 126 -11.49 6.28 -6.36
N VAL A 127 -11.82 7.28 -5.53
CA VAL A 127 -13.14 7.42 -4.93
C VAL A 127 -14.11 8.00 -5.95
N ALA A 128 -15.31 7.41 -6.07
CA ALA A 128 -16.32 7.88 -6.99
C ALA A 128 -16.80 9.30 -6.64
N THR A 129 -16.82 10.19 -7.63
CA THR A 129 -17.25 11.60 -7.49
C THR A 129 -18.52 11.90 -8.28
N SER A 130 -19.06 10.91 -8.99
CA SER A 130 -20.31 11.00 -9.73
C SER A 130 -21.14 9.74 -9.51
N GLU A 131 -22.43 9.84 -9.80
CA GLU A 131 -23.25 8.66 -10.01
C GLU A 131 -22.83 7.91 -11.29
N VAL A 132 -23.22 6.63 -11.37
CA VAL A 132 -22.99 5.77 -12.52
C VAL A 132 -23.93 6.17 -13.66
N GLN A 133 -23.36 6.35 -14.85
CA GLN A 133 -24.07 6.79 -16.04
C GLN A 133 -23.59 6.04 -17.28
N SER A 134 -24.36 6.12 -18.37
CA SER A 134 -23.94 5.59 -19.67
C SER A 134 -22.64 6.24 -20.13
N LYS A 135 -21.73 5.42 -20.68
CA LYS A 135 -20.40 5.87 -21.16
C LYS A 135 -20.44 7.01 -22.17
N TYR A 136 -21.55 7.19 -22.87
CA TYR A 136 -21.71 8.20 -23.90
C TYR A 136 -22.07 9.57 -23.33
N ASP A 137 -22.60 9.60 -22.10
CA ASP A 137 -23.16 10.79 -21.49
C ASP A 137 -22.25 11.38 -20.39
N ILE A 138 -21.28 10.60 -19.90
CA ILE A 138 -20.42 11.01 -18.79
C ILE A 138 -19.20 11.84 -19.23
N ASP A 139 -19.06 13.01 -18.59
CA ASP A 139 -17.90 13.88 -18.65
C ASP A 139 -17.22 13.94 -17.27
N CYS A 140 -15.90 13.77 -17.25
CA CYS A 140 -15.09 13.80 -16.03
C CYS A 140 -13.97 14.84 -16.11
N ASP A 141 -13.92 15.66 -17.16
CA ASP A 141 -12.82 16.58 -17.41
C ASP A 141 -12.96 17.92 -16.68
#